data_AF-A0A4U7L1N4-F1
#
_entry.id   AF-A0A4U7L1N4-F1
#
_cell.length_a   1.000
_cell.length_b   1.000
_cell.length_c   1.000
_cell.angle_alpha   90.00
_cell.angle_beta   90.00
_cell.angle_gamma   90.00
#
_symmetry.space_group_name_H-M   'P 1'
#
loop_
_entity.id
_entity.type
_entity.pdbx_description
1 polymer ?
#
loop_
_entity_poly.entity_id
_entity_poly.type
_entity_poly.pdbx_seq_one_letter_code
_entity_poly.pdbx_strand_id
1 'polypeptide(L)'
;MKIATFALLVAFSFLELFCAQGTAAPAVQPAFQSGRILERRTRDSNGRILQGSPVSNGLVLQGQPAASGRALLRVHTIPSWWTAWSRHQGSAFVTPFDGNRLVSERLLELRRHVTVMEAIRNAAFHDPMLTAEDKEKISGSFNNWSEIDINEHDPNGLSRVGLSFEQDVNKLEKLREVLGNFAPYFRP
;
A
#
# COMPACT_ATOMS: atom_id res chain seq x y z
N MET A 1 32.45 -25.02 -49.82
CA MET A 1 32.53 -23.53 -49.87
C MET A 1 33.08 -23.06 -48.53
N LYS A 2 34.39 -22.75 -48.39
CA LYS A 2 35.03 -21.41 -48.54
C LYS A 2 34.35 -20.36 -47.64
N ILE A 3 34.79 -20.18 -46.38
CA ILE A 3 35.83 -19.26 -45.83
C ILE A 3 35.32 -17.81 -45.60
N ALA A 4 35.71 -17.25 -44.43
CA ALA A 4 35.90 -15.84 -44.01
C ALA A 4 34.92 -15.44 -42.88
N THR A 5 35.33 -15.29 -41.61
CA THR A 5 36.37 -14.42 -41.01
C THR A 5 36.11 -12.94 -41.27
N PHE A 6 35.67 -12.19 -40.25
CA PHE A 6 36.15 -10.82 -40.01
C PHE A 6 35.94 -10.42 -38.54
N ALA A 7 37.05 -10.16 -37.86
CA ALA A 7 37.13 -9.52 -36.57
C ALA A 7 37.10 -7.99 -36.75
N LEU A 8 36.58 -7.24 -35.77
CA LEU A 8 37.07 -5.90 -35.49
C LEU A 8 36.92 -5.54 -34.01
N LEU A 9 38.07 -5.55 -33.33
CA LEU A 9 38.38 -4.87 -32.08
C LEU A 9 38.69 -3.40 -32.41
N VAL A 10 38.09 -2.43 -31.72
CA VAL A 10 38.72 -1.12 -31.46
C VAL A 10 38.26 -0.60 -30.08
N ALA A 11 39.25 -0.49 -29.18
CA ALA A 11 39.20 0.23 -27.92
C ALA A 11 39.44 1.73 -28.15
N PHE A 12 38.95 2.63 -27.28
CA PHE A 12 39.63 3.91 -27.01
C PHE A 12 39.19 4.50 -25.65
N SER A 13 40.13 4.48 -24.69
CA SER A 13 40.19 5.33 -23.51
C SER A 13 40.70 6.72 -23.90
N PHE A 14 40.25 7.82 -23.30
CA PHE A 14 40.98 9.09 -23.05
C PHE A 14 40.06 9.99 -22.20
N LEU A 15 40.33 10.22 -20.90
CA LEU A 15 41.18 11.24 -20.24
C LEU A 15 40.58 12.67 -20.21
N GLU A 16 41.13 13.52 -19.33
CA GLU A 16 40.77 14.91 -18.95
C GLU A 16 39.77 14.96 -17.77
N LEU A 17 40.13 15.08 -16.49
CA LEU A 17 41.18 15.83 -15.79
C LEU A 17 41.32 17.30 -16.25
N PHE A 18 40.43 18.16 -15.79
CA PHE A 18 40.67 19.60 -15.74
C PHE A 18 40.59 20.11 -14.31
N CYS A 19 41.76 20.50 -13.79
CA CYS A 19 41.89 21.44 -12.69
C CYS A 19 41.60 22.85 -13.19
N ALA A 20 40.78 23.62 -12.48
CA ALA A 20 40.92 25.07 -12.41
C ALA A 20 40.25 25.60 -11.14
N GLN A 21 41.08 26.00 -10.18
CA GLN A 21 40.68 26.88 -9.08
C GLN A 21 40.51 28.30 -9.62
N GLY A 22 39.43 28.97 -9.23
CA GLY A 22 39.21 30.40 -9.45
C GLY A 22 38.40 30.96 -8.29
N THR A 23 39.10 31.55 -7.32
CA THR A 23 38.54 32.32 -6.20
C THR A 23 38.15 33.72 -6.65
N ALA A 24 36.88 34.13 -6.46
CA ALA A 24 36.51 35.48 -6.00
C ALA A 24 34.98 35.66 -5.80
N ALA A 25 34.62 36.11 -4.59
CA ALA A 25 33.41 36.82 -4.15
C ALA A 25 32.08 36.06 -3.94
N PRO A 26 31.36 36.32 -2.83
CA PRO A 26 30.21 35.54 -2.38
C PRO A 26 28.94 35.94 -3.13
N ALA A 27 28.44 35.05 -3.99
CA ALA A 27 27.08 35.14 -4.49
C ALA A 27 26.12 34.65 -3.41
N VAL A 28 25.38 35.60 -2.86
CA VAL A 28 24.21 35.47 -1.99
C VAL A 28 23.39 34.23 -2.34
N GLN A 29 23.34 33.26 -1.43
CA GLN A 29 22.35 32.19 -1.46
C GLN A 29 20.95 32.81 -1.39
N PRO A 30 20.00 32.49 -2.29
CA PRO A 30 18.61 32.77 -2.02
C PRO A 30 18.17 31.86 -0.87
N ALA A 31 18.10 32.45 0.32
CA ALA A 31 17.30 31.95 1.42
C ALA A 31 15.85 31.82 0.91
N PHE A 32 15.39 30.61 0.66
CA PHE A 32 13.96 30.35 0.47
C PHE A 32 13.25 30.49 1.82
N GLN A 33 13.01 31.74 2.21
CA GLN A 33 11.98 32.09 3.16
C GLN A 33 10.64 32.20 2.43
N SER A 34 9.65 31.54 3.02
CA SER A 34 8.23 31.91 2.98
C SER A 34 7.49 31.70 1.66
N GLY A 35 6.96 30.49 1.50
CA GLY A 35 5.64 30.26 0.92
C GLY A 35 4.69 29.67 1.97
N ARG A 36 4.44 30.39 3.07
CA ARG A 36 3.35 30.05 4.01
C ARG A 36 2.02 30.20 3.28
N ILE A 37 1.53 29.14 2.64
CA ILE A 37 0.11 29.02 2.34
C ILE A 37 -0.53 28.36 3.56
N LEU A 38 -0.88 29.20 4.53
CA LEU A 38 -1.63 28.82 5.72
C LEU A 38 -3.08 29.23 5.51
N GLU A 39 -3.85 28.47 4.74
CA GLU A 39 -5.28 28.69 4.64
C GLU A 39 -6.00 28.18 5.90
N ARG A 40 -6.83 29.07 6.45
CA ARG A 40 -7.74 28.94 7.61
C ARG A 40 -7.18 28.26 8.86
N ARG A 41 -6.56 29.07 9.72
CA ARG A 41 -6.46 28.76 11.16
C ARG A 41 -7.66 29.38 11.88
N THR A 42 -8.57 28.57 12.39
CA THR A 42 -9.43 29.04 13.48
C THR A 42 -8.53 29.22 14.70
N ARG A 43 -8.29 30.46 15.10
CA ARG A 43 -7.53 30.77 16.32
C ARG A 43 -8.49 31.20 17.41
N ASP A 44 -8.21 30.80 18.64
CA ASP A 44 -8.88 31.40 19.79
C ASP A 44 -8.37 32.84 20.00
N SER A 45 -9.02 33.56 20.92
CA SER A 45 -8.63 34.91 21.33
C SER A 45 -7.22 35.01 21.91
N ASN A 46 -6.56 33.89 22.20
CA ASN A 46 -5.19 33.80 22.70
C ASN A 46 -4.18 33.38 21.61
N GLY A 47 -4.61 33.34 20.34
CA GLY A 47 -3.75 33.00 19.21
C GLY A 47 -3.41 31.51 19.07
N ARG A 48 -4.06 30.62 19.82
CA ARG A 48 -3.85 29.16 19.74
C ARG A 48 -4.55 28.59 18.52
N ILE A 49 -3.91 27.65 17.84
CA ILE A 49 -4.49 26.96 16.68
C ILE A 49 -5.51 25.94 17.19
N LEU A 50 -6.78 26.14 16.87
CA LEU A 50 -7.85 25.21 17.26
C LEU A 50 -8.01 24.08 16.23
N GLN A 51 -7.69 24.34 14.96
CA GLN A 51 -7.81 23.36 13.88
C GLN A 51 -6.96 23.80 12.67
N GLY A 52 -6.36 22.83 11.97
CA GLY A 52 -5.71 23.04 10.69
C GLY A 52 -5.34 21.70 10.04
N SER A 53 -5.61 21.56 8.75
CA SER A 53 -5.18 20.41 7.95
C SER A 53 -3.97 20.83 7.11
N PRO A 54 -2.75 20.34 7.40
CA PRO A 54 -1.66 20.46 6.45
C PRO A 54 -1.75 19.31 5.44
N VAL A 55 -1.86 19.64 4.15
CA VAL A 55 -1.67 18.67 3.07
C VAL A 55 -0.21 18.76 2.63
N SER A 56 0.62 17.85 3.12
CA SER A 56 1.89 17.51 2.48
C SER A 56 2.34 16.11 2.92
N ASN A 57 2.50 15.21 1.95
CA ASN A 57 3.18 13.92 2.06
C ASN A 57 2.63 12.90 3.08
N GLY A 58 1.30 12.74 3.19
CA GLY A 58 0.72 11.58 3.89
C GLY A 58 0.80 11.62 5.42
N LEU A 59 0.90 12.82 5.99
CA LEU A 59 0.92 13.05 7.43
C LEU A 59 -0.40 13.67 7.88
N VAL A 60 -1.26 12.89 8.54
CA VAL A 60 -2.49 13.40 9.18
C VAL A 60 -2.13 13.83 10.61
N LEU A 61 -2.26 15.12 10.91
CA LEU A 61 -2.03 15.67 12.25
C LEU A 61 -3.37 15.88 12.97
N GLN A 62 -3.73 14.98 13.88
CA GLN A 62 -4.88 15.19 14.79
C GLN A 62 -4.36 15.76 16.12
N GLY A 63 -4.65 17.03 16.38
CA GLY A 63 -4.24 17.70 17.62
C GLY A 63 -5.32 17.58 18.71
N GLN A 64 -4.94 17.11 19.90
CA GLN A 64 -5.71 17.30 21.13
C GLN A 64 -5.13 18.51 21.89
N PRO A 65 -5.96 19.43 22.43
CA PRO A 65 -5.44 20.53 23.23
C PRO A 65 -4.90 19.99 24.56
N ALA A 66 -3.57 20.06 24.74
CA ALA A 66 -2.94 19.77 26.01
C ALA A 66 -3.05 20.99 26.94
N ALA A 67 -3.47 20.78 28.19
CA ALA A 67 -3.57 21.80 29.23
C ALA A 67 -2.22 22.45 29.61
N SER A 68 -1.11 21.94 29.08
CA SER A 68 0.26 22.32 29.47
C SER A 68 1.13 22.61 28.24
N GLY A 69 0.76 23.58 27.40
CA GLY A 69 1.67 24.32 26.51
C GLY A 69 2.46 23.54 25.45
N ARG A 70 2.36 22.21 25.38
CA ARG A 70 2.98 21.33 24.40
C ARG A 70 1.87 20.48 23.78
N ALA A 71 1.43 20.86 22.59
CA ALA A 71 0.62 19.99 21.76
C ALA A 71 1.44 18.73 21.44
N LEU A 72 1.05 17.59 22.01
CA LEU A 72 1.59 16.29 21.61
C LEU A 72 0.96 15.96 20.25
N LEU A 73 1.62 16.35 19.16
CA LEU A 73 1.26 15.91 17.82
C LEU A 73 1.58 14.41 17.73
N ARG A 74 0.56 13.55 17.83
CA ARG A 74 0.72 12.16 17.40
C ARG A 74 0.75 12.16 15.87
N VAL A 75 1.95 12.08 15.34
CA VAL A 75 2.19 11.83 13.93
C VAL A 75 1.81 10.37 13.66
N HIS A 76 0.65 10.16 13.03
CA HIS A 76 0.30 8.86 12.49
C HIS A 76 0.86 8.77 11.07
N THR A 77 1.89 7.94 10.88
CA THR A 77 2.35 7.55 9.55
C THR A 77 1.33 6.63 8.93
N ILE A 78 0.88 6.93 7.71
CA ILE A 78 -0.03 6.04 6.97
C ILE A 78 0.67 4.70 6.75
N PRO A 79 0.08 3.58 7.22
CA PRO A 79 0.64 2.26 6.99
C PRO A 79 0.75 1.93 5.51
N SER A 80 1.79 1.19 5.12
CA SER A 80 2.02 0.80 3.73
C SER A 80 0.86 0.01 3.13
N TRP A 81 0.15 -0.77 3.95
CA TRP A 81 -1.02 -1.54 3.55
C TRP A 81 -2.29 -0.68 3.34
N TRP A 82 -2.39 0.51 3.95
CA TRP A 82 -3.61 1.33 3.90
C TRP A 82 -3.96 1.81 2.48
N THR A 83 -2.94 2.21 1.72
CA THR A 83 -3.16 2.70 0.34
C THR A 83 -3.67 1.59 -0.57
N ALA A 84 -3.20 0.35 -0.37
CA ALA A 84 -3.70 -0.80 -1.12
C ALA A 84 -5.11 -1.17 -0.63
N TRP A 85 -5.32 -1.30 0.68
CA TRP A 85 -6.61 -1.61 1.27
C TRP A 85 -7.72 -0.64 0.84
N SER A 86 -7.48 0.67 0.90
CA SER A 86 -8.50 1.69 0.60
C SER A 86 -9.04 1.61 -0.83
N ARG A 87 -8.25 1.10 -1.78
CA ARG A 87 -8.68 0.86 -3.18
C ARG A 87 -9.55 -0.39 -3.34
N HIS A 88 -9.44 -1.34 -2.42
CA HIS A 88 -10.07 -2.67 -2.53
C HIS A 88 -11.09 -2.98 -1.43
N GLN A 89 -11.26 -2.12 -0.42
CA GLN A 89 -12.16 -2.37 0.71
C GLN A 89 -13.62 -2.65 0.31
N GLY A 90 -14.07 -2.17 -0.86
CA GLY A 90 -15.41 -2.41 -1.38
C GLY A 90 -15.54 -3.57 -2.37
N SER A 91 -14.45 -4.23 -2.78
CA SER A 91 -14.51 -5.28 -3.79
C SER A 91 -14.79 -6.65 -3.17
N ALA A 92 -15.77 -7.38 -3.70
CA ALA A 92 -16.07 -8.76 -3.33
C ALA A 92 -15.30 -9.77 -4.19
N PHE A 93 -15.16 -11.01 -3.71
CA PHE A 93 -14.68 -12.11 -4.55
C PHE A 93 -15.74 -12.49 -5.59
N VAL A 94 -15.29 -12.65 -6.83
CA VAL A 94 -16.12 -13.17 -7.90
C VAL A 94 -16.29 -14.68 -7.70
N THR A 95 -17.53 -15.15 -7.80
CA THR A 95 -17.81 -16.58 -7.74
C THR A 95 -17.19 -17.28 -8.96
N PRO A 96 -16.30 -18.27 -8.79
CA PRO A 96 -15.69 -18.97 -9.91
C PRO A 96 -16.62 -20.02 -10.53
N PHE A 97 -17.84 -20.19 -10.00
CA PHE A 97 -18.75 -21.26 -10.38
C PHE A 97 -19.83 -20.81 -11.38
N ASP A 98 -20.23 -21.74 -12.23
CA ASP A 98 -21.47 -21.69 -13.03
C ASP A 98 -22.15 -23.06 -12.95
N GLY A 99 -23.08 -23.21 -12.01
CA GLY A 99 -23.59 -24.52 -11.60
C GLY A 99 -22.47 -25.43 -11.09
N ASN A 100 -22.37 -26.64 -11.67
CA ASN A 100 -21.37 -27.65 -11.30
C ASN A 100 -20.09 -27.55 -12.15
N ARG A 101 -19.68 -26.33 -12.52
CA ARG A 101 -18.50 -26.10 -13.36
C ARG A 101 -17.73 -24.88 -12.89
N LEU A 102 -16.42 -24.91 -13.08
CA LEU A 102 -15.56 -23.74 -12.90
C LEU A 102 -15.49 -22.95 -14.20
N VAL A 103 -15.66 -21.63 -14.10
CA VAL A 103 -15.50 -20.71 -15.22
C VAL A 103 -14.08 -20.16 -15.17
N SER A 104 -13.27 -20.49 -16.18
CA SER A 104 -11.84 -20.16 -16.22
C SER A 104 -11.54 -18.66 -16.02
N GLU A 105 -12.32 -17.79 -16.67
CA GLU A 105 -12.18 -16.33 -16.56
C GLU A 105 -12.42 -15.83 -15.13
N ARG A 106 -13.49 -16.32 -14.48
CA ARG A 106 -13.85 -15.96 -13.09
C ARG A 106 -12.84 -16.54 -12.09
N LEU A 107 -12.32 -17.74 -12.33
CA LEU A 107 -11.26 -18.31 -11.50
C LEU A 107 -9.96 -17.49 -11.61
N LEU A 108 -9.61 -17.02 -12.81
CA LEU A 108 -8.46 -16.15 -13.00
C LEU A 108 -8.63 -14.80 -12.29
N GLU A 109 -9.83 -14.22 -12.35
CA GLU A 109 -10.15 -13.00 -11.61
C GLU A 109 -10.06 -13.21 -10.10
N LEU A 110 -10.63 -14.31 -9.58
CA LEU A 110 -10.52 -14.70 -8.18
C LEU A 110 -9.06 -14.83 -7.74
N ARG A 111 -8.22 -15.55 -8.52
CA ARG A 111 -6.78 -15.70 -8.24
C ARG A 111 -6.06 -14.37 -8.08
N ARG A 112 -6.31 -13.43 -9.01
CA ARG A 112 -5.72 -12.09 -8.95
C ARG A 112 -6.17 -11.34 -7.71
N HIS A 113 -7.47 -11.36 -7.43
CA HIS A 113 -8.03 -10.64 -6.29
C HIS A 113 -7.53 -11.21 -4.95
N VAL A 114 -7.52 -12.54 -4.79
CA VAL A 114 -6.98 -13.22 -3.60
C VAL A 114 -5.50 -12.88 -3.39
N THR A 115 -4.69 -12.85 -4.46
CA THR A 115 -3.28 -12.47 -4.37
C THR A 115 -3.10 -11.06 -3.79
N VAL A 116 -3.93 -10.10 -4.22
CA VAL A 116 -3.90 -8.73 -3.69
C VAL A 116 -4.34 -8.70 -2.23
N MET A 117 -5.43 -9.40 -1.87
CA MET A 117 -5.93 -9.44 -0.50
C MET A 117 -4.94 -10.11 0.46
N GLU A 118 -4.27 -11.18 0.02
CA GLU A 118 -3.23 -11.87 0.78
C GLU A 118 -2.02 -10.95 1.02
N ALA A 119 -1.60 -10.17 0.02
CA ALA A 119 -0.53 -9.19 0.19
C ALA A 119 -0.91 -8.09 1.21
N ILE A 120 -2.14 -7.58 1.15
CA ILE A 120 -2.66 -6.60 2.12
C ILE A 120 -2.70 -7.22 3.52
N ARG A 121 -3.27 -8.42 3.67
CA ARG A 121 -3.35 -9.15 4.93
C ARG A 121 -1.97 -9.34 5.54
N ASN A 122 -1.02 -9.84 4.75
CA ASN A 122 0.33 -10.12 5.22
C ASN A 122 1.05 -8.83 5.68
N ALA A 123 0.91 -7.74 4.93
CA ALA A 123 1.48 -6.45 5.32
C ALA A 123 0.85 -5.89 6.61
N ALA A 124 -0.48 -5.97 6.74
CA ALA A 124 -1.18 -5.54 7.95
C ALA A 124 -0.86 -6.41 9.17
N PHE A 125 -0.76 -7.73 9.00
CA PHE A 125 -0.48 -8.67 10.09
C PHE A 125 0.86 -8.39 10.79
N HIS A 126 1.87 -7.95 10.03
CA HIS A 126 3.18 -7.60 10.55
C HIS A 126 3.27 -6.16 11.07
N ASP A 127 2.23 -5.36 10.88
CA ASP A 127 2.21 -3.98 11.34
C ASP A 127 2.05 -3.92 12.87
N PRO A 128 2.83 -3.09 13.59
CA PRO A 128 2.70 -2.94 15.04
C PRO A 128 1.40 -2.23 15.46
N MET A 129 0.68 -1.61 14.53
CA MET A 129 -0.55 -0.88 14.83
C MET A 129 -1.76 -1.79 15.05
N LEU A 130 -1.74 -3.02 14.53
CA LEU A 130 -2.78 -4.01 14.80
C LEU A 130 -2.58 -4.63 16.19
N THR A 131 -3.66 -4.76 16.95
CA THR A 131 -3.64 -5.43 18.25
C THR A 131 -3.45 -6.95 18.09
N ALA A 132 -3.14 -7.65 19.17
CA ALA A 132 -3.06 -9.12 19.15
C ALA A 132 -4.41 -9.75 18.74
N GLU A 133 -5.53 -9.19 19.22
CA GLU A 133 -6.88 -9.63 18.87
C GLU A 133 -7.17 -9.42 17.38
N ASP A 134 -6.81 -8.25 16.83
CA ASP A 134 -6.95 -7.97 15.39
C ASP A 134 -6.16 -8.98 14.55
N LYS A 135 -4.92 -9.27 14.96
CA LYS A 135 -4.06 -10.25 14.28
C LYS A 135 -4.62 -11.65 14.34
N GLU A 136 -5.20 -12.05 15.46
CA GLU A 136 -5.86 -13.36 15.60
C GLU A 136 -7.00 -13.50 14.59
N LYS A 137 -7.85 -12.46 14.46
CA LYS A 137 -8.97 -12.45 13.51
C LYS A 137 -8.53 -12.64 12.05
N ILE A 138 -7.38 -12.10 11.66
CA ILE A 138 -6.85 -12.16 10.28
C ILE A 138 -5.65 -13.10 10.12
N SER A 139 -5.44 -14.00 11.09
CA SER A 139 -4.27 -14.89 11.12
C SER A 139 -4.24 -15.91 9.98
N GLY A 140 -5.41 -16.36 9.52
CA GLY A 140 -5.54 -17.35 8.45
C GLY A 140 -5.20 -16.79 7.08
N SER A 141 -4.28 -17.46 6.38
CA SER A 141 -4.00 -17.17 4.97
C SER A 141 -5.15 -17.57 4.05
N PHE A 142 -5.30 -16.84 2.95
CA PHE A 142 -6.23 -17.25 1.88
C PHE A 142 -5.76 -18.57 1.23
N ASN A 143 -6.70 -19.33 0.66
CA ASN A 143 -6.39 -20.59 0.01
C ASN A 143 -5.56 -20.37 -1.27
N ASN A 144 -4.72 -21.34 -1.64
CA ASN A 144 -3.96 -21.28 -2.89
C ASN A 144 -4.84 -21.67 -4.09
N TRP A 145 -5.37 -20.67 -4.79
CA TRP A 145 -6.23 -20.90 -5.96
C TRP A 145 -5.47 -21.32 -7.22
N SER A 146 -4.13 -21.30 -7.21
CA SER A 146 -3.30 -21.65 -8.37
C SER A 146 -3.29 -23.14 -8.68
N GLU A 147 -3.56 -23.98 -7.67
CA GLU A 147 -3.53 -25.45 -7.77
C GLU A 147 -4.86 -26.04 -8.28
N ILE A 148 -5.91 -25.22 -8.38
CA ILE A 148 -7.23 -25.69 -8.82
C ILE A 148 -7.24 -25.90 -10.33
N ASP A 149 -7.56 -27.12 -10.75
CA ASP A 149 -7.78 -27.46 -12.15
C ASP A 149 -9.14 -26.93 -12.63
N ILE A 150 -9.13 -26.23 -13.77
CA ILE A 150 -10.35 -25.75 -14.44
C ILE A 150 -11.18 -26.90 -15.02
N ASN A 151 -10.56 -28.06 -15.26
CA ASN A 151 -11.20 -29.25 -15.82
C ASN A 151 -11.62 -30.24 -14.73
N GLU A 152 -11.71 -29.82 -13.46
CA GLU A 152 -12.27 -30.65 -12.40
C GLU A 152 -13.72 -31.01 -12.73
N HIS A 153 -13.97 -32.31 -12.76
CA HIS A 153 -15.28 -32.89 -13.11
C HIS A 153 -15.80 -33.79 -11.98
N ASP A 154 -14.99 -34.11 -10.98
CA ASP A 154 -15.43 -34.82 -9.78
C ASP A 154 -16.32 -33.90 -8.93
N PRO A 155 -17.59 -34.29 -8.67
CA PRO A 155 -18.47 -33.54 -7.78
C PRO A 155 -17.88 -33.33 -6.38
N ASN A 156 -17.06 -34.27 -5.88
CA ASN A 156 -16.39 -34.09 -4.60
C ASN A 156 -15.28 -33.04 -4.68
N GLY A 157 -14.53 -33.03 -5.78
CA GLY A 157 -13.54 -32.00 -6.11
C GLY A 157 -14.15 -30.60 -6.07
N LEU A 158 -15.25 -30.40 -6.81
CA LEU A 158 -15.98 -29.13 -6.85
C LEU A 158 -16.54 -28.72 -5.49
N SER A 159 -17.04 -29.68 -4.70
CA SER A 159 -17.55 -29.41 -3.36
C SER A 159 -16.46 -28.89 -2.42
N ARG A 160 -15.24 -29.46 -2.49
CA ARG A 160 -14.09 -28.95 -1.72
C ARG A 160 -13.69 -27.54 -2.16
N VAL A 161 -13.67 -27.27 -3.46
CA VAL A 161 -13.37 -25.93 -4.01
C VAL A 161 -14.42 -24.91 -3.55
N GLY A 162 -15.70 -25.31 -3.52
CA GLY A 162 -16.79 -24.50 -2.95
C GLY A 162 -16.56 -24.14 -1.49
N LEU A 163 -16.19 -25.12 -0.66
CA LEU A 163 -15.87 -24.88 0.74
C LEU A 163 -14.66 -23.93 0.90
N SER A 164 -13.61 -24.11 0.10
CA SER A 164 -12.46 -23.20 0.10
C SER A 164 -12.84 -21.77 -0.30
N PHE A 165 -13.79 -21.59 -1.22
CA PHE A 165 -14.32 -20.29 -1.60
C PHE A 165 -15.04 -19.62 -0.42
N GLU A 166 -15.96 -20.33 0.23
CA GLU A 166 -16.71 -19.81 1.38
C GLU A 166 -15.80 -19.42 2.54
N GLN A 167 -14.78 -20.25 2.81
CA GLN A 167 -13.75 -19.94 3.81
C GLN A 167 -13.01 -18.64 3.48
N ASP A 168 -12.62 -18.44 2.23
CA ASP A 168 -11.91 -17.24 1.82
C ASP A 168 -12.82 -16.00 1.83
N VAL A 169 -14.11 -16.14 1.47
CA VAL A 169 -15.09 -15.06 1.66
C VAL A 169 -15.19 -14.66 3.14
N ASN A 170 -15.25 -15.63 4.06
CA ASN A 170 -15.27 -15.36 5.49
C ASN A 170 -13.99 -14.65 5.97
N LYS A 171 -12.81 -15.08 5.50
CA LYS A 171 -11.54 -14.42 5.79
C LYS A 171 -11.51 -12.98 5.28
N LEU A 172 -12.06 -12.74 4.08
CA LEU A 172 -12.15 -11.38 3.52
C LEU A 172 -13.03 -10.49 4.39
N GLU A 173 -14.19 -10.97 4.86
CA GLU A 173 -15.05 -10.19 5.77
C GLU A 173 -14.35 -9.85 7.09
N LYS A 174 -13.63 -10.80 7.69
CA LYS A 174 -12.81 -10.53 8.90
C LYS A 174 -11.73 -9.49 8.65
N LEU A 175 -11.07 -9.56 7.49
CA LEU A 175 -10.10 -8.56 7.08
C LEU A 175 -10.75 -7.18 6.91
N ARG A 176 -11.97 -7.12 6.35
CA ARG A 176 -12.74 -5.88 6.20
C ARG A 176 -13.11 -5.28 7.55
N GLU A 177 -13.58 -6.09 8.48
CA GLU A 177 -13.93 -5.67 9.84
C GLU A 177 -12.71 -5.02 10.51
N VAL A 178 -11.59 -5.75 10.56
CA VAL A 178 -10.37 -5.29 11.24
C VAL A 178 -9.80 -4.04 10.58
N LEU A 179 -9.56 -4.06 9.27
CA LEU A 179 -8.93 -2.93 8.58
C LEU A 179 -9.89 -1.74 8.42
N GLY A 180 -11.20 -1.99 8.35
CA GLY A 180 -12.24 -0.96 8.29
C GLY A 180 -12.28 -0.07 9.53
N ASN A 181 -11.95 -0.62 10.71
CA ASN A 181 -11.85 0.15 11.95
C ASN A 181 -10.81 1.28 11.90
N PHE A 182 -9.87 1.21 10.95
CA PHE A 182 -8.84 2.22 10.78
C PHE A 182 -9.23 3.37 9.83
N ALA A 183 -10.36 3.27 9.12
CA ALA A 183 -10.82 4.30 8.18
C ALA A 183 -10.96 5.72 8.78
N PRO A 184 -11.39 5.91 10.04
CA PRO A 184 -11.45 7.24 10.64
C PRO A 184 -10.08 7.92 10.80
N TYR A 185 -8.98 7.17 10.89
CA TYR A 185 -7.65 7.71 11.19
C TYR A 185 -6.85 8.12 9.95
N PHE A 186 -7.20 7.59 8.78
CA PHE A 186 -6.42 7.75 7.55
C PHE A 186 -7.25 8.28 6.38
N ARG A 187 -8.28 9.08 6.68
CA ARG A 187 -9.01 9.79 5.62
C ARG A 187 -8.03 10.64 4.79
N PRO A 188 -8.20 10.67 3.46
CA PRO A 188 -7.43 11.56 2.60
C PRO A 188 -7.68 13.04 2.94
#